data_AF-Q0FRK6-F1
#
_entry.id   AF-Q0FRK6-F1
#
_cell.length_a   1.000
_cell.length_b   1.000
_cell.length_c   1.000
_cell.angle_alpha   90.00
_cell.angle_beta   90.00
_cell.angle_gamma   90.00
#
_symmetry.space_group_name_H-M   'P 1'
#
loop_
_entity.id
_entity.type
_entity.pdbx_description
1 polymer ?
#
loop_
_entity_poly.entity_id
_entity_poly.type
_entity_poly.pdbx_seq_one_letter_code
_entity_poly.pdbx_strand_id
1 'polypeptide(L)'
;MTQSQAQIGNLTYNAADECYEALVTFHTDEGRIRVACTHSAPLDADPVDVERALISDALIGQDSPNRLRARLKPRLAERPRPAPEPKTPLHGAVDWLRRIGGRAA
;
A
#
# COMPACT_ATOMS: atom_id res chain seq x y z
N MET A 1 18.26 -2.69 -11.51
CA MET A 1 16.90 -2.57 -10.95
C MET A 1 16.35 -1.23 -11.38
N THR A 2 15.20 -1.18 -12.04
CA THR A 2 14.60 0.08 -12.50
C THR A 2 13.76 0.64 -11.35
N GLN A 3 14.25 1.67 -10.68
CA GLN A 3 13.52 2.35 -9.61
C GLN A 3 12.54 3.32 -10.25
N SER A 4 11.24 3.04 -10.14
CA SER A 4 10.21 3.79 -10.89
C SER A 4 9.76 5.07 -10.18
N GLN A 5 9.81 5.12 -8.84
CA GLN A 5 9.47 6.33 -8.08
C GLN A 5 9.91 6.19 -6.60
N ALA A 6 10.55 7.25 -6.06
CA ALA A 6 10.76 7.39 -4.62
C ALA A 6 9.63 8.22 -4.00
N GLN A 7 9.08 7.77 -2.88
CA GLN A 7 8.04 8.46 -2.13
C GLN A 7 8.47 8.64 -0.69
N ILE A 8 8.45 9.88 -0.18
CA ILE A 8 8.67 10.18 1.23
C ILE A 8 7.34 10.05 1.98
N GLY A 9 7.33 9.29 3.07
CA GLY A 9 6.19 9.16 3.97
C GLY A 9 6.61 9.36 5.42
N ASN A 10 5.66 9.77 6.27
CA ASN A 10 5.86 10.00 7.71
C ASN A 10 7.05 10.94 8.01
N LEU A 11 7.19 12.03 7.25
CA LEU A 11 8.20 13.05 7.53
C LEU A 11 7.89 13.72 8.88
N THR A 12 8.86 13.70 9.78
CA THR A 12 8.76 14.29 11.11
C THR A 12 10.07 14.98 11.48
N TYR A 13 10.02 15.93 12.41
CA TYR A 13 11.20 16.60 12.93
C TYR A 13 11.43 16.20 14.38
N ASN A 14 12.62 15.68 14.67
CA ASN A 14 13.08 15.37 16.02
C ASN A 14 13.88 16.58 16.53
N ALA A 15 13.26 17.36 17.41
CA ALA A 15 13.87 18.56 17.99
C ALA A 15 14.97 18.26 19.02
N ALA A 16 15.04 17.03 19.56
CA ALA A 16 16.09 16.66 20.51
C ALA A 16 17.44 16.46 19.81
N ASP A 17 17.41 15.88 18.60
CA ASP A 17 18.60 15.57 17.81
C ASP A 17 18.81 16.53 16.62
N GLU A 18 17.96 17.55 16.50
CA GLU A 18 17.96 18.55 15.42
C GLU A 18 18.01 17.89 14.02
N CYS A 19 17.07 16.98 13.78
CA CYS A 19 17.05 16.21 12.55
C CYS A 19 15.65 15.90 12.02
N TYR A 20 15.57 15.70 10.71
CA TYR A 20 14.39 15.19 10.03
C TYR A 20 14.45 13.67 9.97
N GLU A 21 13.34 13.02 10.28
CA GLU A 21 13.17 11.58 10.19
C GLU A 21 12.04 11.26 9.21
N ALA A 22 12.26 10.28 8.35
CA ALA A 22 11.26 9.88 7.38
C ALA A 22 11.38 8.40 6.99
N LEU A 23 10.35 7.92 6.32
CA LEU A 23 10.34 6.61 5.71
C LEU A 23 10.20 6.75 4.19
N VAL A 24 11.29 6.46 3.48
CA VAL A 24 11.32 6.53 2.02
C VAL A 24 10.92 5.18 1.45
N THR A 25 9.97 5.20 0.51
CA THR A 25 9.47 4.02 -0.19
C THR A 25 9.93 4.05 -1.64
N PHE A 26 10.66 3.01 -2.04
CA PHE A 26 11.03 2.75 -3.42
C PHE A 26 10.09 1.73 -4.03
N HIS A 27 9.48 2.12 -5.15
CA HIS A 27 8.71 1.21 -5.99
C HIS A 27 9.66 0.56 -7.01
N THR A 28 9.72 -0.76 -7.00
CA THR A 28 10.52 -1.57 -7.93
C THR A 28 9.64 -2.66 -8.54
N ASP A 29 10.10 -3.27 -9.63
CA ASP A 29 9.40 -4.39 -10.26
C ASP A 29 9.25 -5.60 -9.32
N GLU A 30 10.17 -5.73 -8.35
CA GLU A 30 10.17 -6.78 -7.32
C GLU A 30 9.36 -6.41 -6.08
N GLY A 31 8.64 -5.29 -6.09
CA GLY A 31 7.78 -4.84 -5.00
C GLY A 31 8.18 -3.50 -4.41
N ARG A 32 7.87 -3.31 -3.12
CA ARG A 32 8.16 -2.05 -2.41
C ARG A 32 9.25 -2.26 -1.39
N ILE A 33 10.22 -1.35 -1.37
CA ILE A 33 11.28 -1.31 -0.36
C ILE A 33 11.09 -0.03 0.44
N ARG A 34 10.96 -0.15 1.76
CA ARG A 34 10.84 0.99 2.68
C ARG A 34 12.10 1.08 3.52
N VAL A 35 12.73 2.25 3.56
CA VAL A 35 13.98 2.51 4.26
C VAL A 35 13.78 3.65 5.25
N ALA A 36 14.17 3.43 6.51
CA ALA A 36 14.17 4.47 7.53
C ALA A 36 15.36 5.41 7.32
N CYS A 37 15.09 6.71 7.30
CA CYS A 37 16.02 7.75 6.88
C CYS A 37 16.04 8.91 7.86
N THR A 38 17.21 9.52 8.00
CA THR A 38 17.43 10.64 8.91
C THR A 38 18.34 11.67 8.26
N HIS A 39 18.04 12.95 8.43
CA HIS A 39 18.88 14.04 7.95
C HIS A 39 19.00 15.14 9.01
N SER A 40 20.20 15.35 9.54
CA SER A 40 20.50 16.45 10.46
C SER A 40 20.48 17.78 9.70
N ALA A 41 19.53 18.64 10.06
CA ALA A 41 19.34 19.97 9.51
C ALA A 41 18.40 20.75 10.44
N PRO A 42 18.51 22.08 10.49
CA PRO A 42 17.62 22.89 11.31
C PRO A 42 16.17 22.89 10.79
N LEU A 43 15.22 23.23 11.65
CA LEU A 43 13.79 23.24 11.33
C LEU A 43 13.41 24.22 10.18
N ASP A 44 14.24 25.24 9.94
CA ASP A 44 14.06 26.22 8.88
C ASP A 44 14.80 25.88 7.58
N ALA A 45 15.42 24.70 7.49
CA ALA A 45 16.07 24.22 6.28
C ALA A 45 15.11 24.19 5.09
N ASP A 46 15.65 24.41 3.88
CA ASP A 46 14.87 24.34 2.66
C ASP A 46 14.24 22.93 2.52
N PRO A 47 12.90 22.84 2.43
CA PRO A 47 12.20 21.56 2.27
C PRO A 47 12.74 20.72 1.11
N VAL A 48 13.13 21.36 -0.01
CA VAL A 48 13.63 20.65 -1.19
C VAL A 48 14.97 19.97 -0.90
N ASP A 49 15.84 20.62 -0.12
CA ASP A 49 17.13 20.06 0.26
C ASP A 49 16.96 18.93 1.29
N VAL A 50 16.02 19.09 2.24
CA VAL A 50 15.65 18.03 3.19
C VAL A 50 15.14 16.79 2.44
N GLU A 51 14.23 16.95 1.49
CA GLU A 51 13.71 15.85 0.69
C GLU A 51 14.81 15.13 -0.09
N ARG A 52 15.68 15.89 -0.76
CA ARG A 52 16.82 15.34 -1.52
C ARG A 52 17.78 14.57 -0.62
N ALA A 53 18.08 15.11 0.56
CA ALA A 53 18.98 14.48 1.50
C ALA A 53 18.38 13.17 2.05
N LEU A 54 17.10 13.15 2.40
CA LEU A 54 16.41 11.94 2.86
C LEU A 54 16.33 10.86 1.77
N ILE A 55 16.08 11.23 0.51
CA ILE A 55 16.11 10.28 -0.62
C ILE A 55 17.52 9.74 -0.84
N SER A 56 18.54 10.60 -0.77
CA SER A 56 19.94 10.21 -0.92
C SER A 56 20.38 9.24 0.17
N ASP A 57 20.03 9.54 1.43
CA ASP A 57 20.24 8.68 2.57
C ASP A 57 19.52 7.33 2.41
N ALA A 58 18.27 7.34 1.94
CA ALA A 58 17.52 6.13 1.63
C ALA A 58 18.20 5.24 0.57
N LEU A 59 18.75 5.85 -0.49
CA LEU A 59 19.47 5.14 -1.56
C LEU A 59 20.71 4.44 -1.01
N ILE A 60 21.54 5.16 -0.26
CA ILE A 60 22.73 4.57 0.42
C ILE A 60 22.28 3.44 1.37
N GLY A 61 21.16 3.66 2.05
CA GLY A 61 20.58 2.73 2.98
C GLY A 61 20.04 1.45 2.35
N GLN A 62 19.64 1.48 1.08
CA GLN A 62 19.10 0.32 0.38
C GLN A 62 20.13 -0.80 0.24
N ASP A 63 21.38 -0.43 -0.02
CA ASP A 63 22.50 -1.36 -0.24
C ASP A 63 23.19 -1.81 1.05
N SER A 64 22.89 -1.13 2.17
CA SER A 64 23.51 -1.41 3.47
C SER A 64 22.82 -2.58 4.19
N PRO A 65 23.53 -3.69 4.51
CA PRO A 65 22.92 -4.87 5.15
C PRO A 65 22.50 -4.62 6.61
N ASN A 66 23.14 -3.68 7.29
CA ASN A 66 22.87 -3.37 8.71
C ASN A 66 21.77 -2.33 8.92
N ARG A 67 21.12 -1.86 7.86
CA ARG A 67 20.12 -0.81 7.96
C ARG A 67 18.69 -1.38 8.03
N LEU A 68 17.85 -0.74 8.85
CA LEU A 68 16.45 -1.07 8.96
C LEU A 68 15.72 -0.83 7.64
N ARG A 69 15.23 -1.93 7.05
CA ARG A 69 14.46 -1.93 5.80
C ARG A 69 13.33 -2.94 5.85
N ALA A 70 12.19 -2.57 5.29
CA ALA A 70 11.07 -3.49 5.08
C ALA A 70 10.91 -3.74 3.57
N ARG A 71 10.72 -5.01 3.19
CA ARG A 71 10.46 -5.41 1.80
C ARG A 71 9.07 -6.02 1.70
N LEU A 72 8.24 -5.47 0.82
CA LEU A 72 6.92 -5.99 0.52
C LEU A 72 6.90 -6.52 -0.91
N LYS A 73 6.76 -7.84 -1.07
CA LYS A 73 6.63 -8.46 -2.40
C LYS A 73 5.32 -8.01 -3.06
N PRO A 74 5.27 -7.92 -4.41
CA PRO A 74 4.03 -7.65 -5.12
C PRO A 74 3.06 -8.77 -4.77
N ARG A 75 1.84 -8.41 -4.37
CA ARG A 75 0.79 -9.40 -4.23
C ARG A 75 0.47 -9.85 -5.65
N LEU A 76 0.63 -11.15 -5.95
CA LEU A 76 0.11 -11.71 -7.18
C LEU A 76 -1.37 -11.33 -7.22
N ALA A 77 -1.82 -10.69 -8.31
CA ALA A 77 -3.22 -10.29 -8.44
C ALA A 77 -4.09 -11.52 -8.15
N GLU A 78 -4.83 -11.49 -7.04
CA GLU A 78 -5.71 -12.57 -6.66
C GLU A 78 -6.70 -12.73 -7.82
N ARG A 79 -6.76 -13.92 -8.43
CA ARG A 79 -7.71 -14.19 -9.52
C ARG A 79 -9.09 -13.72 -9.04
N PRO A 80 -9.86 -12.99 -9.87
CA PRO A 80 -11.20 -12.59 -9.50
C PRO A 80 -11.95 -13.83 -8.99
N ARG A 81 -12.39 -13.78 -7.74
CA ARG A 81 -13.20 -14.85 -7.17
C ARG A 81 -14.42 -15.00 -8.08
N PRO A 82 -14.70 -16.19 -8.64
CA PRO A 82 -15.88 -16.37 -9.49
C PRO A 82 -17.10 -15.89 -8.72
N ALA A 83 -17.90 -15.03 -9.35
CA ALA A 83 -19.13 -14.53 -8.74
C ALA A 83 -19.99 -15.73 -8.31
N PRO A 84 -20.61 -15.70 -7.12
CA PRO A 84 -21.55 -16.75 -6.75
C PRO A 84 -22.67 -16.77 -7.80
N GLU A 85 -22.83 -17.89 -8.49
CA GLU A 85 -23.96 -18.09 -9.40
C GLU A 85 -25.26 -17.87 -8.61
N PRO A 86 -26.17 -17.00 -9.08
CA PRO A 86 -27.46 -16.82 -8.44
C PRO A 86 -28.26 -18.12 -8.59
N LYS A 87 -28.30 -18.93 -7.52
CA LYS A 87 -29.24 -20.04 -7.38
C LYS A 87 -30.63 -19.49 -7.09
N THR A 88 -31.28 -18.90 -8.09
CA THR A 88 -32.72 -18.71 -8.07
C THR A 88 -33.38 -19.86 -8.83
N PRO A 89 -34.00 -20.84 -8.15
CA PRO A 89 -34.93 -21.72 -8.82
C PRO A 89 -36.22 -20.90 -9.05
N LEU A 90 -36.34 -20.29 -10.23
CA LEU A 90 -37.61 -19.72 -10.72
C LEU A 90 -38.77 -20.72 -10.60
N HIS A 91 -38.46 -22.01 -10.57
CA HIS A 91 -39.43 -23.09 -10.38
C HIS A 91 -40.22 -23.02 -9.07
N GLY A 92 -39.59 -22.65 -7.94
CA GLY A 92 -40.26 -22.68 -6.63
C GLY A 92 -41.32 -21.59 -6.44
N ALA A 93 -41.14 -20.42 -7.06
CA ALA A 93 -42.09 -19.31 -6.98
C ALA A 93 -43.38 -19.58 -7.80
N VAL A 94 -43.24 -20.28 -8.93
CA VAL A 94 -44.38 -20.64 -9.80
C VAL A 94 -45.23 -21.74 -9.15
N ASP A 95 -44.60 -22.69 -8.44
CA ASP A 95 -45.31 -23.75 -7.73
C ASP A 95 -46.11 -23.23 -6.53
N TRP A 96 -45.59 -22.21 -5.83
CA TRP A 96 -46.33 -21.52 -4.77
C TRP A 96 -47.56 -20.79 -5.32
N LEU A 97 -47.42 -20.04 -6.42
CA LEU A 97 -48.53 -19.32 -7.06
C LEU A 97 -49.65 -20.25 -7.56
N ARG A 98 -49.33 -21.45 -8.05
CA ARG A 98 -50.33 -22.45 -8.44
C ARG A 98 -51.11 -23.02 -7.24
N ARG A 99 -50.50 -23.06 -6.05
CA ARG A 99 -51.12 -23.61 -4.84
C ARG A 99 -52.18 -22.70 -4.22
N ILE A 100 -52.04 -21.38 -4.36
CA ILE A 100 -52.98 -20.39 -3.79
C ILE A 100 -54.13 -19.99 -4.74
N GLY A 101 -54.03 -20.28 -6.03
CA GLY A 101 -55.06 -19.91 -7.02
C GLY A 101 -56.24 -20.88 -7.17
N GLY A 102 -56.24 -22.01 -6.44
CA GLY A 102 -57.18 -23.11 -6.68
C GLY A 102 -58.16 -23.37 -5.54
N ARG A 103 -58.96 -22.39 -5.10
CA ARG A 103 -60.20 -22.66 -4.33
C ARG A 103 -61.16 -21.46 -4.27
N ALA A 104 -62.14 -21.44 -5.17
CA ALA A 104 -63.47 -20.89 -4.91
C ALA A 104 -64.45 -21.56 -5.90
N ALA A 105 -65.10 -22.61 -5.41
CA ALA A 105 -66.43 -23.02 -5.85
C ALA A 105 -67.44 -22.35 -4.91
#